data_AF-A0A7M3XPF6-F1
#
_entry.id   AF-A0A7M3XPF6-F1
#
_cell.length_a   1.000
_cell.length_b   1.000
_cell.length_c   1.000
_cell.angle_alpha   90.00
_cell.angle_beta   90.00
_cell.angle_gamma   90.00
#
_symmetry.space_group_name_H-M   'P 1'
#
loop_
_entity.id
_entity.type
_entity.pdbx_description
1 polymer ?
#
loop_
_entity_poly.entity_id
_entity_poly.type
_entity_poly.pdbx_seq_one_letter_code
_entity_poly.pdbx_strand_id
1 'polypeptide(L)' 'LVVSNRDGLHKAASNVPGVDVVVAKDLCAEDLAPGGDPGRLTVWTKQAIEAMR' A
#
# COMPACT_ATOMS: atom_id res chain seq x y z
N LEU A 1 -1.11 1.82 2.56
CA LEU A 1 -0.18 0.94 3.31
C LEU A 1 0.32 -0.13 2.33
N VAL A 2 1.63 -0.18 2.09
CA VAL A 2 2.23 -1.14 1.17
C VAL A 2 2.92 -2.26 1.94
N VAL A 3 2.59 -3.50 1.58
CA VAL A 3 3.01 -4.71 2.27
C VAL A 3 3.65 -5.72 1.31
N SER A 4 4.51 -6.60 1.80
CA SER A 4 5.05 -7.73 1.02
C SER A 4 4.00 -8.82 0.77
N ASN A 5 3.02 -8.97 1.67
CA ASN A 5 1.93 -9.93 1.59
C ASN A 5 0.68 -9.40 2.32
N ARG A 6 -0.51 -9.88 1.93
CA ARG A 6 -1.83 -9.44 2.42
C ARG A 6 -2.33 -10.17 3.68
N ASP A 7 -1.61 -11.19 4.15
CA ASP A 7 -2.07 -12.07 5.23
C ASP A 7 -2.34 -11.30 6.53
N GLY A 8 -3.60 -11.37 7.00
CA GLY A 8 -4.09 -10.75 8.22
C GLY A 8 -4.24 -9.22 8.19
N LEU A 9 -3.26 -8.51 7.60
CA LEU A 9 -3.18 -7.06 7.66
C LEU A 9 -4.28 -6.34 6.88
N HIS A 10 -4.75 -6.93 5.78
CA HIS A 10 -5.85 -6.34 5.01
C HIS A 10 -7.15 -6.27 5.82
N LYS A 11 -7.47 -7.30 6.62
CA LYS A 11 -8.66 -7.33 7.49
C LYS A 11 -8.54 -6.35 8.65
N ALA A 12 -7.32 -6.19 9.17
CA ALA A 12 -7.05 -5.28 10.27
C ALA A 12 -7.14 -3.81 9.84
N ALA A 13 -6.72 -3.49 8.61
CA ALA A 13 -6.74 -2.13 8.09
C ALA A 13 -8.07 -1.74 7.42
N SER A 14 -8.89 -2.71 6.97
CA SER A 14 -10.14 -2.43 6.25
C SER A 14 -11.21 -1.73 7.10
N ASN A 15 -11.05 -1.69 8.42
CA ASN A 15 -11.95 -0.96 9.32
C ASN A 15 -11.56 0.53 9.48
N VAL A 16 -10.44 0.97 8.91
CA VAL A 16 -9.96 2.35 8.97
C VAL A 16 -10.42 3.11 7.71
N PRO A 17 -11.30 4.12 7.82
CA PRO A 17 -11.76 4.89 6.67
C PRO A 17 -10.60 5.60 5.95
N GLY A 18 -10.56 5.50 4.62
CA GLY A 18 -9.56 6.16 3.78
C GLY A 18 -8.18 5.49 3.72
N VAL A 19 -8.04 4.30 4.32
CA VAL A 19 -6.80 3.51 4.27
C VAL A 19 -6.95 2.35 3.29
N ASP A 20 -6.07 2.31 2.30
CA ASP A 20 -5.96 1.17 1.38
C ASP A 20 -4.71 0.35 1.65
N VAL A 21 -4.85 -0.98 1.47
CA VAL A 21 -3.75 -1.94 1.58
C VAL A 21 -3.46 -2.57 0.21
N VAL A 22 -2.23 -2.39 -0.24
CA VAL A 22 -1.74 -2.89 -1.52
C VAL A 22 -0.48 -3.72 -1.30
N VAL A 23 -0.36 -4.82 -2.04
CA VAL A 23 0.87 -5.63 -2.02
C VAL A 23 1.89 -4.96 -2.93
N ALA A 24 3.15 -4.90 -2.55
CA ALA A 24 4.20 -4.23 -3.31
C ALA A 24 4.27 -4.68 -4.78
N LYS A 25 4.03 -5.97 -5.04
CA LYS A 25 3.99 -6.54 -6.39
C LYS A 25 2.81 -6.07 -7.26
N ASP A 26 1.72 -5.64 -6.62
CA ASP A 26 0.47 -5.23 -7.25
C ASP A 26 0.31 -3.70 -7.26
N LEU A 27 1.31 -2.96 -6.76
CA LEU A 27 1.28 -1.50 -6.65
C LEU A 27 1.34 -0.84 -8.02
N CYS A 28 0.45 0.13 -8.27
CA CYS A 28 0.42 0.91 -9.50
C CYS A 28 0.54 2.43 -9.25
N ALA A 29 0.66 3.20 -10.33
CA ALA A 29 0.81 4.66 -10.24
C ALA A 29 -0.42 5.34 -9.60
N GLU A 30 -1.62 4.85 -9.88
CA GLU A 30 -2.87 5.40 -9.32
C GLU A 30 -2.92 5.25 -7.79
N ASP A 31 -2.31 4.20 -7.24
CA ASP A 31 -2.24 4.00 -5.79
C ASP A 31 -1.42 5.08 -5.07
N LEU A 32 -0.50 5.73 -5.79
CA LEU A 32 0.40 6.77 -5.28
C LEU A 32 -0.01 8.18 -5.71
N ALA A 33 -0.73 8.29 -6.83
CA ALA A 33 -1.16 9.54 -7.43
C ALA A 33 -2.61 9.44 -7.94
N PRO A 34 -3.62 9.39 -7.05
CA PRO A 34 -5.02 9.26 -7.45
C PRO A 34 -5.44 10.47 -8.29
N GLY A 35 -6.04 10.23 -9.45
CA GLY A 35 -6.44 11.30 -10.37
C GLY A 35 -5.27 12.10 -10.97
N GLY A 36 -4.05 11.55 -10.90
CA GLY A 36 -2.84 12.21 -11.40
C GLY A 36 -2.23 13.27 -10.46
N ASP A 37 -2.72 13.38 -9.22
CA ASP A 37 -2.15 14.26 -8.20
C ASP A 37 -1.16 13.48 -7.31
N PRO A 38 0.17 13.66 -7.47
CA PRO A 38 1.17 12.91 -6.72
C PRO A 38 1.27 13.40 -5.27
N GLY A 39 1.69 12.49 -4.38
CA GLY A 39 1.97 12.84 -2.97
C GLY A 39 1.03 12.19 -1.98
N ARG A 40 0.30 11.15 -2.38
CA ARG A 40 -0.49 10.35 -1.44
C ARG A 40 0.39 9.79 -0.33
N LEU A 41 0.06 10.12 0.92
CA LEU A 41 0.76 9.61 2.09
C LEU A 41 0.73 8.08 2.09
N THR A 42 1.91 7.48 1.97
CA THR A 42 2.05 6.02 1.83
C THR A 42 3.02 5.48 2.88
N VAL A 43 2.51 4.62 3.76
CA VAL A 43 3.33 3.88 4.74
C VAL A 43 3.76 2.55 4.12
N TRP A 44 5.03 2.20 4.29
CA TRP A 44 5.65 1.01 3.74
C TRP A 44 6.17 0.10 4.85
N THR A 45 5.97 -1.21 4.72
CA THR A 45 6.70 -2.16 5.57
C THR A 45 8.12 -2.35 5.04
N LYS A 46 9.06 -2.67 5.93
CA LYS A 46 10.45 -2.94 5.53
C LYS A 46 10.54 -4.06 4.48
N GLN A 47 9.75 -5.12 4.66
CA GLN A 47 9.68 -6.25 3.73
C GLN A 47 9.12 -5.86 2.35
N ALA A 48 8.18 -4.91 2.30
CA ALA A 48 7.66 -4.38 1.04
C ALA A 48 8.75 -3.63 0.26
N ILE A 49 9.60 -2.86 0.96
CA ILE A 49 10.75 -2.17 0.36
C ILE A 49 11.78 -3.19 -0.14
N GLU A 50 12.07 -4.22 0.66
CA GLU A 50 13.00 -5.30 0.28
C GLU A 50 12.51 -6.08 -0.95
N ALA A 51 11.20 -6.31 -1.08
CA ALA A 51 10.61 -7.01 -2.22
C ALA A 51 10.65 -6.23 -3.55
N MET A 52 10.96 -4.92 -3.51
CA MET A 52 11.12 -4.08 -4.70
C MET A 52 12.58 -3.87 -5.12
N ARG A 53 13.53 -4.36 -4.31
CA ARG A 53 14.96 -4.38 -4.69
C ARG A 53 15.25 -5.54 -5.63
#